data_AF-A0A511HCD8-F1
#
_entry.id   AF-A0A511HCD8-F1
#
_cell.length_a   1.000
_cell.length_b   1.000
_cell.length_c   1.000
_cell.angle_alpha   90.00
_cell.angle_beta   90.00
_cell.angle_gamma   90.00
#
_symmetry.space_group_name_H-M   'P 1'
#
loop_
_entity.id
_entity.type
_entity.pdbx_description
1 polymer ?
#
loop_
_entity_poly.entity_id
_entity_poly.type
_entity_poly.pdbx_seq_one_letter_code
_entity_poly.pdbx_strand_id
1 'polypeptide(L)'
;MSDLGKRIGQRIRELRTQRPERWTQEELAERAQISVSFLSMIERGERVPHVETLAALANALGVSLGELFTGTEQTLAQTEDLLRPLSDFARARGLTARDVDRLLGVARVMFSGTAA
;
A
#
# COMPACT_ATOMS: atom_id res chain seq x y z
N MET A 1 -13.95 -1.64 0.52
CA MET A 1 -13.01 -0.57 0.94
C MET A 1 -11.66 -0.83 0.33
N SER A 2 -10.93 0.22 -0.04
CA SER A 2 -9.56 0.10 -0.58
C SER A 2 -8.64 -0.55 0.46
N ASP A 3 -7.87 -1.55 0.01
CA ASP A 3 -6.84 -2.24 0.80
C ASP A 3 -5.82 -1.26 1.42
N LEU A 4 -5.50 -0.19 0.68
CA LEU A 4 -4.63 0.90 1.15
C LEU A 4 -5.20 1.62 2.38
N GLY A 5 -6.52 1.91 2.38
CA GLY A 5 -7.16 2.61 3.50
C GLY A 5 -7.10 1.82 4.80
N LYS A 6 -7.22 0.48 4.73
CA LYS A 6 -7.06 -0.41 5.88
C LYS A 6 -5.63 -0.38 6.43
N ARG A 7 -4.62 -0.46 5.55
CA ARG A 7 -3.21 -0.39 5.95
C ARG A 7 -2.83 0.95 6.57
N ILE A 8 -3.32 2.07 6.02
CA ILE A 8 -3.12 3.40 6.62
C ILE A 8 -3.77 3.47 8.01
N GLY A 9 -5.01 2.98 8.15
CA GLY A 9 -5.68 2.91 9.45
C GLY A 9 -4.88 2.13 10.49
N GLN A 10 -4.35 0.97 10.10
CA GLN A 10 -3.48 0.17 10.94
C GLN A 10 -2.17 0.90 11.29
N ARG A 11 -1.55 1.58 10.32
CA ARG A 11 -0.34 2.37 10.54
C ARG A 11 -0.55 3.51 11.54
N ILE A 12 -1.69 4.20 11.46
CA ILE A 12 -2.09 5.24 12.43
C ILE A 12 -2.19 4.64 13.84
N ARG A 13 -2.85 3.48 13.98
CA ARG A 13 -2.97 2.77 15.26
C ARG A 13 -1.60 2.35 15.82
N GLU A 14 -0.70 1.88 14.97
CA GLU A 14 0.66 1.51 15.36
C GLU A 14 1.43 2.71 15.89
N LEU A 15 1.46 3.81 15.13
CA LEU A 15 2.13 5.06 15.54
C LEU A 15 1.57 5.59 16.86
N ARG A 16 0.25 5.49 17.07
CA ARG A 16 -0.37 5.88 18.34
C ARG A 16 0.06 5.00 19.52
N THR A 17 0.08 3.68 19.33
CA THR A 17 0.31 2.72 20.42
C THR A 17 1.79 2.43 20.69
N GLN A 18 2.70 2.73 19.76
CA GLN A 18 4.15 2.59 19.91
C GLN A 18 4.80 3.79 20.62
N ARG A 19 4.05 4.87 20.86
CA ARG A 19 4.54 5.99 21.65
C ARG A 19 4.85 5.58 23.10
N PRO A 20 5.84 6.23 23.76
CA PRO A 20 6.18 5.94 25.15
C PRO A 20 4.99 6.07 26.11
N GLU A 21 4.14 7.08 25.89
CA GLU A 21 2.95 7.32 26.71
C GLU A 21 1.75 6.41 26.35
N ARG A 22 1.83 5.67 25.22
CA ARG A 22 0.77 4.81 24.66
C ARG A 22 -0.60 5.49 24.63
N TRP A 23 -0.78 6.46 23.73
CA TRP A 23 -2.00 7.26 23.71
C TRP A 23 -3.27 6.43 23.46
N THR A 24 -4.37 6.81 24.11
CA THR A 24 -5.72 6.30 23.84
C THR A 24 -6.29 6.87 22.54
N GLN A 25 -7.41 6.31 22.06
CA GLN A 25 -8.10 6.89 20.90
C GLN A 25 -8.64 8.29 21.24
N GLU A 26 -9.12 8.50 22.45
CA GLU A 26 -9.57 9.79 22.96
C GLU A 26 -8.47 10.86 22.85
N GLU A 27 -7.26 10.53 23.31
CA GLU A 27 -6.12 11.44 23.31
C GLU A 27 -5.66 11.85 21.91
N LEU A 28 -5.61 10.90 20.96
CA LEU A 28 -5.24 11.22 19.59
C LEU A 28 -6.37 11.98 18.87
N ALA A 29 -7.62 11.58 19.09
CA ALA A 29 -8.77 12.23 18.47
C ALA A 29 -8.88 13.70 18.90
N GLU A 30 -8.66 13.99 20.18
CA GLU A 30 -8.60 15.35 20.72
C GLU A 30 -7.50 16.17 20.04
N ARG A 31 -6.27 15.64 19.98
CA ARG A 31 -5.12 16.32 19.35
C ARG A 31 -5.31 16.57 17.85
N ALA A 32 -5.98 15.65 17.16
CA ALA A 32 -6.29 15.75 15.74
C ALA A 32 -7.60 16.49 15.44
N GLN A 33 -8.33 16.95 16.47
CA GLN A 33 -9.63 17.63 16.36
C GLN A 33 -10.68 16.84 15.57
N ILE A 34 -10.75 15.53 15.80
CA ILE A 34 -11.78 14.64 15.22
C ILE A 34 -12.54 13.90 16.31
N SER A 35 -13.67 13.28 15.96
CA SER A 35 -14.40 12.45 16.93
C SER A 35 -13.68 11.12 17.18
N VAL A 36 -13.74 10.64 18.42
CA VAL A 36 -13.20 9.33 18.82
C VAL A 36 -13.81 8.21 17.96
N SER A 37 -15.11 8.28 17.69
CA SER A 37 -15.81 7.35 16.81
C SER A 37 -15.22 7.35 15.39
N PHE A 38 -14.90 8.52 14.85
CA PHE A 38 -14.31 8.63 13.52
C PHE A 38 -12.88 8.07 13.49
N LEU A 39 -12.04 8.39 14.47
CA LEU A 39 -10.72 7.78 14.62
C LEU A 39 -10.83 6.25 14.72
N SER A 40 -11.79 5.75 15.49
CA SER A 40 -12.01 4.32 15.68
C SER A 40 -12.38 3.62 14.36
N MET A 41 -13.23 4.23 13.54
CA MET A 41 -13.54 3.74 12.20
C MET A 41 -12.34 3.80 11.25
N ILE A 42 -11.51 4.85 11.34
CA ILE A 42 -10.27 4.98 10.55
C ILE A 42 -9.31 3.84 10.90
N GLU A 43 -9.04 3.61 12.18
CA GLU A 43 -8.07 2.60 12.64
C GLU A 43 -8.51 1.17 12.32
N ARG A 44 -9.82 0.90 12.22
CA ARG A 44 -10.35 -0.39 11.75
C ARG A 44 -10.44 -0.50 10.23
N GLY A 45 -10.13 0.58 9.50
CA GLY A 45 -10.26 0.64 8.05
C GLY A 45 -11.71 0.58 7.55
N GLU A 46 -12.66 1.00 8.39
CA GLU A 46 -14.10 1.14 8.09
C GLU A 46 -14.43 2.50 7.47
N ARG A 47 -13.51 3.48 7.56
CA ARG A 47 -13.60 4.77 6.90
C ARG A 47 -12.24 5.19 6.37
N VAL A 48 -12.22 5.67 5.13
CA VAL A 48 -11.04 6.31 4.55
C VAL A 48 -11.15 7.81 4.82
N PRO A 49 -10.22 8.40 5.60
CA PRO A 49 -10.21 9.82 5.86
C PRO A 49 -9.79 10.61 4.60
N HIS A 50 -10.25 11.86 4.49
CA HIS A 50 -9.73 12.79 3.49
C HIS A 50 -8.31 13.25 3.85
N VAL A 51 -7.60 13.84 2.87
CA VAL A 51 -6.20 14.24 3.04
C VAL A 51 -5.99 15.23 4.20
N GLU A 52 -6.94 16.14 4.45
CA GLU A 52 -6.87 17.09 5.57
C GLU A 52 -6.88 16.38 6.93
N THR A 53 -7.72 15.34 7.08
CA THR A 53 -7.76 14.52 8.30
C THR A 53 -6.47 13.72 8.47
N LEU A 54 -5.90 13.20 7.38
CA LEU A 54 -4.59 12.53 7.43
C LEU A 54 -3.47 13.50 7.87
N ALA A 55 -3.48 14.73 7.36
CA ALA A 55 -2.53 15.76 7.77
C ALA A 55 -2.70 16.13 9.26
N ALA A 56 -3.94 16.29 9.74
CA ALA A 56 -4.22 16.54 11.15
C ALA A 56 -3.72 15.40 12.05
N LEU A 57 -3.95 14.14 11.65
CA LEU A 57 -3.45 12.96 12.37
C LEU A 57 -1.92 12.87 12.36
N ALA A 58 -1.26 13.14 11.24
CA ALA A 58 0.19 13.17 11.15
C ALA A 58 0.79 14.24 12.08
N ASN A 59 0.24 15.45 12.05
CA ASN A 59 0.63 16.54 12.94
C ASN A 59 0.44 16.18 14.42
N ALA A 60 -0.72 15.63 14.77
CA ALA A 60 -1.02 15.18 16.14
C ALA A 60 -0.06 14.08 16.60
N LEU A 61 0.29 13.15 15.71
CA LEU A 61 1.27 12.08 15.95
C LEU A 61 2.72 12.54 15.87
N GLY A 62 3.00 13.80 15.53
CA GLY A 62 4.36 14.34 15.39
C GLY A 62 5.20 13.64 14.32
N VAL A 63 4.57 13.18 13.24
CA VAL A 63 5.23 12.52 12.11
C VAL A 63 4.91 13.26 10.80
N SER A 64 5.69 13.02 9.76
CA SER A 64 5.36 13.48 8.41
C SER A 64 4.13 12.75 7.85
N LEU A 65 3.44 13.38 6.91
CA LEU A 65 2.32 12.73 6.22
C LEU A 65 2.76 11.43 5.51
N GLY A 66 3.98 11.39 4.97
CA GLY A 66 4.53 10.21 4.31
C GLY A 66 4.72 9.02 5.26
N GLU A 67 5.01 9.26 6.53
CA GLU A 67 5.16 8.18 7.52
C GLU A 67 3.87 7.42 7.85
N LEU A 68 2.71 8.00 7.51
CA LEU A 68 1.42 7.29 7.57
C LEU A 68 1.30 6.22 6.47
N PHE A 69 2.15 6.26 5.45
CA PHE A 69 2.16 5.33 4.31
C PHE A 69 3.31 4.32 4.37
N THR A 70 4.28 4.48 5.27
CA THR A 70 5.39 3.54 5.44
C THR A 70 4.86 2.14 5.79
N GLY A 71 5.25 1.12 5.02
CA GLY A 71 4.79 -0.26 5.22
C GLY A 71 3.38 -0.52 4.68
N THR A 72 2.79 0.45 3.96
CA THR A 72 1.49 0.29 3.30
C THR A 72 1.62 -0.04 1.81
N GLU A 73 2.84 -0.26 1.33
CA GLU A 73 3.11 -0.67 -0.03
C GLU A 73 2.49 -2.05 -0.27
N GLN A 74 1.69 -2.20 -1.33
CA GLN A 74 1.52 -3.52 -1.90
C GLN A 74 2.84 -3.88 -2.53
N THR A 75 3.45 -4.95 -2.03
CA THR A 75 4.65 -5.53 -2.59
C THR A 75 4.42 -5.80 -4.09
N LEU A 76 4.91 -4.90 -4.96
CA LEU A 76 5.12 -5.16 -6.39
C LEU A 76 6.05 -6.37 -6.58
N ALA A 77 6.75 -6.81 -5.54
CA ALA A 77 7.61 -7.99 -5.58
C ALA A 77 6.87 -9.26 -5.98
N GLN A 78 5.54 -9.38 -5.83
CA GLN A 78 4.84 -10.52 -6.42
C GLN A 78 4.94 -10.52 -7.95
N THR A 79 4.77 -9.36 -8.60
CA THR A 79 4.94 -9.24 -10.04
C THR A 79 6.41 -9.31 -10.46
N GLU A 80 7.32 -8.68 -9.72
CA GLU A 80 8.76 -8.76 -10.00
C GLU A 80 9.32 -10.17 -9.82
N ASP A 81 8.91 -10.93 -8.79
CA ASP A 81 9.32 -12.32 -8.60
C ASP A 81 8.75 -13.22 -9.70
N LEU A 82 7.52 -12.98 -10.18
CA LEU A 82 6.94 -13.70 -11.31
C LEU A 82 7.66 -13.40 -12.63
N LEU A 83 8.11 -12.16 -12.85
CA LEU A 83 8.78 -11.74 -14.08
C LEU A 83 10.30 -11.99 -14.08
N ARG A 84 10.90 -12.24 -12.91
CA ARG A 84 12.34 -12.49 -12.78
C ARG A 84 12.83 -13.66 -13.65
N PRO A 85 12.21 -14.87 -13.63
CA PRO A 85 12.66 -15.98 -14.48
C PRO A 85 12.64 -15.65 -15.98
N LEU A 86 11.61 -14.91 -16.44
CA LEU A 86 11.48 -14.50 -17.83
C LEU A 86 12.55 -13.47 -18.20
N SER A 87 12.82 -12.52 -17.30
CA SER A 87 13.84 -11.50 -17.47
C SER A 87 15.26 -12.09 -17.49
N ASP A 88 15.52 -13.05 -16.60
CA ASP A 88 16.79 -13.77 -16.54
C ASP A 88 17.01 -14.62 -17.79
N PHE A 89 15.98 -15.31 -18.26
CA PHE A 89 16.01 -16.04 -19.51
C PHE A 89 16.33 -15.12 -20.70
N ALA A 90 15.65 -13.98 -20.79
CA ALA A 90 15.87 -13.02 -21.87
C ALA A 90 17.31 -12.48 -21.89
N ARG A 91 17.86 -12.17 -20.70
CA ARG A 91 19.25 -11.72 -20.54
C ARG A 91 20.25 -12.82 -20.89
N ALA A 92 20.08 -14.02 -20.34
CA ALA A 92 21.00 -15.14 -20.56
C ALA A 92 21.07 -15.57 -22.03
N ARG A 93 20.00 -15.36 -22.79
CA ARG A 93 19.94 -15.66 -24.23
C ARG A 93 20.27 -14.46 -25.12
N GLY A 94 20.55 -13.29 -24.54
CA GLY A 94 20.86 -12.07 -25.30
C GLY A 94 19.73 -11.65 -26.22
N LEU A 95 18.47 -11.82 -25.80
CA LEU A 95 17.32 -11.52 -26.65
C LEU A 95 17.27 -10.04 -26.99
N THR A 96 17.01 -9.75 -28.27
CA THR A 96 16.78 -8.39 -28.75
C THR A 96 15.31 -8.01 -28.58
N ALA A 97 15.00 -6.71 -28.71
CA ALA A 97 13.60 -6.24 -28.73
C ALA A 97 12.76 -6.99 -29.79
N ARG A 98 13.33 -7.26 -30.96
CA ARG A 98 12.67 -8.03 -32.02
C ARG A 98 12.37 -9.48 -31.60
N ASP A 99 13.23 -10.09 -30.79
CA ASP A 99 13.01 -11.45 -30.30
C ASP A 99 11.94 -11.49 -29.21
N VAL A 100 11.90 -10.47 -28.35
CA VAL A 100 10.81 -10.30 -27.38
C VAL A 100 9.48 -10.12 -28.10
N ASP A 101 9.41 -9.30 -29.15
CA ASP A 101 8.18 -9.13 -29.95
C ASP A 101 7.69 -10.46 -30.54
N ARG A 102 8.61 -11.29 -31.05
CA ARG A 102 8.29 -12.63 -31.55
C ARG A 102 7.78 -13.55 -30.43
N LEU A 103 8.43 -13.55 -29.27
CA LEU A 103 8.00 -14.33 -28.11
C LEU A 103 6.60 -13.92 -27.63
N LEU A 104 6.32 -12.61 -27.60
CA LEU A 104 4.98 -12.11 -27.27
C LEU A 104 3.95 -12.53 -28.32
N GLY A 105 4.32 -12.58 -29.60
CA GLY A 105 3.48 -13.15 -30.65
C GLY A 105 3.07 -14.59 -30.36
N VAL A 106 4.04 -15.44 -30.00
CA VAL A 106 3.79 -16.84 -29.61
C VAL A 106 2.95 -16.93 -28.34
N ALA A 107 3.29 -16.15 -27.30
CA ALA A 107 2.56 -16.13 -26.05
C ALA A 107 1.09 -15.74 -26.25
N ARG A 108 0.80 -14.72 -27.08
CA ARG A 108 -0.57 -14.32 -27.40
C ARG A 108 -1.38 -15.45 -28.03
N VAL A 109 -0.78 -16.26 -28.89
CA VAL A 109 -1.43 -17.44 -29.48
C VAL A 109 -1.60 -18.56 -28.46
N MET A 110 -0.61 -18.81 -27.62
CA MET A 110 -0.66 -19.85 -26.60
C MET A 110 -1.70 -19.58 -25.50
N PHE A 111 -1.91 -18.29 -25.16
CA PHE A 111 -2.79 -17.87 -24.07
C PHE A 111 -4.10 -17.23 -24.53
N SER A 112 -4.45 -17.31 -25.82
CA SER A 112 -5.69 -16.71 -26.36
C SER A 112 -6.99 -17.37 -25.87
N GLY A 113 -6.92 -18.48 -25.13
CA GLY A 113 -8.07 -19.24 -24.62
C GLY A 113 -8.34 -19.12 -23.12
N THR A 114 -7.57 -18.33 -22.38
CA THR A 114 -7.72 -18.20 -20.91
C THR A 114 -8.41 -16.89 -20.54
N ALA A 115 -9.64 -16.72 -21.03
CA ALA A 115 -10.60 -15.76 -20.49
C ALA A 115 -11.79 -16.55 -19.95
N ALA A 116 -11.72 -16.90 -18.67
CA ALA A 116 -12.84 -17.31 -17.82
C ALA A 116 -12.56 -16.82 -16.39
#